data_AF-A0A535ET60-F1
#
_entry.id   AF-A0A535ET60-F1
#
_cell.length_a   1.000
_cell.length_b   1.000
_cell.length_c   1.000
_cell.angle_alpha   90.00
_cell.angle_beta   90.00
_cell.angle_gamma   90.00
#
_symmetry.space_group_name_H-M   'P 1'
#
loop_
_entity.id
_entity.type
_entity.pdbx_description
1 polymer ?
#
loop_
_entity_poly.entity_id
_entity_poly.type
_entity_poly.pdbx_seq_one_letter_code
_entity_poly.pdbx_strand_id
1 'polypeptide(L)'
;MRTRCLAAAATAVVAGAVFSIGAAASGAPAAAAVRGPGLSRHAQVFRPVGWRKTHPPVVRRAAFDPGDVNLQYNGGGVLTSPGAFAIFWGPDWANGFSAGGFTSDQARDYMTTFLGGVGGSPWIGSQTQYCQGTALYGESCAGDLNARFIANPAQQLLGAWVDDSPIPDSPTDADVQAEAQRAAA
;
A
#
# COMPACT_ATOMS: atom_id res chain seq x y z
N MET A 1 -67.32 -10.73 -54.54
CA MET A 1 -65.94 -11.18 -54.81
C MET A 1 -65.01 -10.50 -53.81
N ARG A 2 -64.46 -11.26 -52.85
CA ARG A 2 -63.01 -11.55 -52.67
C ARG A 2 -62.11 -10.31 -52.54
N THR A 3 -61.13 -10.14 -51.65
CA THR A 3 -60.64 -10.79 -50.42
C THR A 3 -59.54 -9.82 -49.89
N ARG A 4 -59.64 -9.42 -48.62
CA ARG A 4 -58.62 -9.10 -47.57
C ARG A 4 -57.23 -8.47 -47.86
N CYS A 5 -56.81 -7.71 -46.82
CA CYS A 5 -55.49 -7.67 -46.13
C CYS A 5 -54.43 -6.63 -46.56
N LEU A 6 -54.08 -5.67 -45.67
CA LEU A 6 -52.84 -5.65 -44.85
C LEU A 6 -52.67 -4.35 -44.04
N ALA A 7 -51.93 -4.47 -42.93
CA ALA A 7 -51.75 -3.52 -41.83
C ALA A 7 -50.60 -2.49 -42.04
N ALA A 8 -50.65 -1.37 -41.32
CA ALA A 8 -49.55 -0.42 -41.04
C ALA A 8 -50.02 0.59 -39.97
N ALA A 9 -49.23 1.19 -39.07
CA ALA A 9 -47.87 1.01 -38.60
C ALA A 9 -47.78 1.80 -37.27
N ALA A 10 -47.13 1.24 -36.24
CA ALA A 10 -46.89 1.91 -34.96
C ALA A 10 -45.67 2.83 -35.06
N THR A 11 -45.82 4.10 -34.68
CA THR A 11 -44.73 5.08 -34.60
C THR A 11 -44.23 5.13 -33.15
N ALA A 12 -42.99 4.69 -32.91
CA ALA A 12 -42.31 4.81 -31.62
C ALA A 12 -41.35 6.00 -31.67
N VAL A 13 -41.52 6.94 -30.74
CA VAL A 13 -40.59 8.06 -30.49
C VAL A 13 -39.59 7.60 -29.44
N VAL A 14 -38.30 7.59 -29.79
CA VAL A 14 -37.20 7.47 -28.83
C VAL A 14 -36.28 8.67 -29.06
N ALA A 15 -36.37 9.66 -28.17
CA ALA A 15 -35.41 10.75 -28.09
C ALA A 15 -34.34 10.37 -27.05
N GLY A 16 -33.09 10.29 -27.51
CA GLY A 16 -31.95 9.83 -26.73
C GLY A 16 -31.53 10.81 -25.63
N ALA A 17 -31.30 10.28 -24.43
CA ALA A 17 -30.64 10.98 -23.34
C ALA A 17 -29.11 10.87 -23.54
N VAL A 18 -28.47 12.02 -23.75
CA VAL A 18 -27.01 12.16 -23.73
C VAL A 18 -26.57 12.19 -22.27
N PHE A 19 -25.89 11.14 -21.80
CA PHE A 19 -25.20 11.15 -20.51
C PHE A 19 -23.75 11.58 -20.73
N SER A 20 -23.43 12.82 -20.34
CA SER A 20 -22.06 13.30 -20.21
C SER A 20 -21.44 12.66 -18.97
N ILE A 21 -20.47 11.77 -19.14
CA ILE A 21 -19.65 11.26 -18.03
C ILE A 21 -18.62 12.34 -17.71
N GLY A 22 -18.91 13.16 -16.70
CA GLY A 22 -17.94 14.06 -16.10
C GLY A 22 -16.88 13.26 -15.34
N ALA A 23 -15.61 13.52 -15.61
CA ALA A 23 -14.48 12.97 -14.87
C ALA A 23 -14.58 13.40 -13.40
N ALA A 24 -14.94 12.47 -12.52
CA ALA A 24 -14.77 12.66 -11.09
C ALA A 24 -13.28 12.51 -10.77
N ALA A 25 -12.61 13.64 -10.54
CA ALA A 25 -11.35 13.63 -9.80
C ALA A 25 -11.65 13.06 -8.42
N SER A 26 -11.31 11.79 -8.20
CA SER A 26 -11.38 11.15 -6.89
C SER A 26 -10.33 11.79 -5.99
N GLY A 27 -10.72 12.82 -5.25
CA GLY A 27 -9.91 13.34 -4.15
C GLY A 27 -9.68 12.22 -3.13
N ALA A 28 -8.43 12.08 -2.66
CA ALA A 28 -8.08 11.13 -1.61
C ALA A 28 -8.98 11.37 -0.38
N PRO A 29 -9.52 10.31 0.26
CA PRO A 29 -10.19 10.48 1.54
C PRO A 29 -9.16 10.94 2.57
N ALA A 30 -9.45 12.03 3.29
CA ALA A 30 -8.58 12.55 4.34
C ALA A 30 -8.32 11.46 5.40
N ALA A 31 -7.09 10.92 5.43
CA ALA A 31 -6.68 9.94 6.41
C ALA A 31 -6.54 10.63 7.78
N ALA A 32 -7.32 10.20 8.77
CA ALA A 32 -7.17 10.69 10.14
C ALA A 32 -5.76 10.37 10.66
N ALA A 33 -4.95 11.40 10.88
CA ALA A 33 -3.59 11.25 11.38
C ALA A 33 -3.58 10.62 12.78
N VAL A 34 -3.17 9.35 12.89
CA VAL A 34 -2.84 8.72 14.17
C VAL A 34 -1.60 9.41 14.74
N ARG A 35 -1.79 10.26 15.76
CA ARG A 35 -0.73 10.94 16.49
C ARG A 35 -0.25 10.07 17.66
N GLY A 36 0.73 9.23 17.42
CA GLY A 36 1.53 8.59 18.48
C GLY A 36 2.85 9.36 18.71
N PRO A 37 3.32 9.52 19.96
CA PRO A 37 4.64 10.08 20.22
C PRO A 37 5.72 9.09 19.73
N GLY A 38 6.68 9.58 18.94
CA GLY A 38 7.88 8.82 18.54
C GLY A 38 7.83 8.06 17.21
N LEU A 39 6.79 8.24 16.37
CA LEU A 39 6.85 7.78 14.98
C LEU A 39 7.75 8.74 14.19
N SER A 40 9.00 8.37 13.94
CA SER A 40 9.83 9.01 12.92
C SER A 40 9.11 8.88 11.58
N ARG A 41 8.48 9.97 11.11
CA ARG A 41 7.62 10.02 9.92
C ARG A 41 8.42 10.02 8.61
N HIS A 42 9.51 9.28 8.52
CA HIS A 42 10.36 9.29 7.33
C HIS A 42 9.99 8.12 6.44
N ALA A 43 9.44 8.43 5.26
CA ALA A 43 9.39 7.45 4.19
C ALA A 43 10.84 7.22 3.71
N GLN A 44 11.17 5.97 3.36
CA GLN A 44 12.51 5.59 2.95
C GLN A 44 12.51 5.09 1.50
N VAL A 45 13.51 5.50 0.74
CA VAL A 45 13.80 4.93 -0.59
C VAL A 45 14.57 3.64 -0.39
N PHE A 46 13.96 2.51 -0.75
CA PHE A 46 14.71 1.27 -0.91
C PHE A 46 15.62 1.38 -2.13
N ARG A 47 16.89 1.65 -1.89
CA ARG A 47 17.90 1.69 -2.96
C ARG A 47 18.20 0.26 -3.41
N PRO A 48 18.25 -0.02 -4.73
CA PRO A 48 18.68 -1.32 -5.20
C PRO A 48 20.08 -1.63 -4.66
N VAL A 49 20.19 -2.66 -3.83
CA VAL A 49 21.47 -3.20 -3.41
C VAL A 49 22.09 -3.90 -4.62
N GLY A 50 23.12 -3.31 -5.20
CA GLY A 50 23.92 -3.98 -6.22
C GLY A 50 24.54 -5.25 -5.63
N TRP A 51 24.38 -6.39 -6.32
CA TRP A 51 25.03 -7.64 -5.96
C TRP A 51 26.56 -7.50 -6.05
N ARG A 52 27.23 -7.17 -4.94
CA ARG A 52 28.70 -7.18 -4.86
C ARG A 52 29.18 -8.60 -4.57
N LYS A 53 29.75 -9.28 -5.56
CA LYS A 53 30.37 -10.62 -5.43
C LYS A 53 31.76 -10.62 -4.76
N THR A 54 32.03 -9.77 -3.78
CA THR A 54 33.35 -9.74 -3.12
C THR A 54 33.25 -9.37 -1.65
N HIS A 55 32.90 -10.34 -0.81
CA HIS A 55 33.33 -10.33 0.58
C HIS A 55 34.56 -11.24 0.72
N PRO A 56 35.73 -10.71 1.14
CA PRO A 56 36.85 -11.56 1.52
C PRO A 56 36.45 -12.45 2.72
N PRO A 57 37.06 -13.63 2.90
CA PRO A 57 36.67 -14.57 3.95
C PRO A 57 36.93 -13.95 5.32
N VAL A 58 35.87 -13.42 5.93
CA VAL A 58 35.86 -13.06 7.35
C VAL A 58 35.98 -14.37 8.12
N VAL A 59 36.95 -14.43 9.02
CA VAL A 59 37.13 -15.51 10.00
C VAL A 59 35.77 -15.93 10.55
N ARG A 60 35.44 -17.22 10.42
CA ARG A 60 34.19 -17.81 10.92
C ARG A 60 34.12 -17.61 12.44
N ARG A 61 33.53 -16.51 12.90
CA ARG A 61 32.77 -16.55 14.16
C ARG A 61 31.74 -17.66 13.99
N ALA A 62 31.47 -18.41 15.06
CA ALA A 62 30.36 -19.36 15.09
C ALA A 62 29.17 -18.70 14.39
N ALA A 63 28.56 -19.42 13.43
CA ALA A 63 27.46 -18.87 12.65
C ALA A 63 26.46 -18.27 13.62
N PHE A 64 26.18 -16.98 13.48
CA PHE A 64 25.03 -16.37 14.13
C PHE A 64 23.83 -17.17 13.65
N ASP A 65 23.23 -17.98 14.53
CA ASP A 65 21.95 -18.61 14.27
C ASP A 65 20.90 -17.52 14.48
N PRO A 66 20.25 -17.01 13.42
CA PRO A 66 19.24 -15.96 13.57
C PRO A 66 18.04 -16.45 14.38
N GLY A 67 17.89 -17.75 14.62
CA GLY A 67 16.84 -18.34 15.44
C GLY A 67 17.01 -18.18 16.95
N ASP A 68 18.22 -17.86 17.43
CA ASP A 68 18.53 -17.86 18.87
C ASP A 68 18.45 -16.47 19.54
N VAL A 69 18.21 -15.40 18.77
CA VAL A 69 18.19 -14.04 19.30
C VAL A 69 16.83 -13.40 19.07
N ASN A 70 16.13 -13.10 20.17
CA ASN A 70 14.86 -12.39 20.13
C ASN A 70 15.05 -10.95 19.64
N LEU A 71 14.05 -10.43 18.95
CA LEU A 71 13.99 -9.01 18.63
C LEU A 71 13.84 -8.20 19.92
N GLN A 72 14.76 -7.29 20.17
CA GLN A 72 14.73 -6.41 21.34
C GLN A 72 13.93 -5.13 21.07
N TYR A 73 13.05 -4.78 22.00
CA TYR A 73 12.32 -3.51 21.94
C TYR A 73 13.22 -2.34 22.36
N ASN A 74 13.49 -1.43 21.43
CA ASN A 74 14.37 -0.27 21.64
C ASN A 74 13.61 1.03 21.99
N GLY A 75 12.34 0.93 22.41
CA GLY A 75 11.56 2.10 22.84
C GLY A 75 10.90 2.91 21.73
N GLY A 76 10.99 2.46 20.47
CA GLY A 76 10.35 3.13 19.33
C GLY A 76 8.83 2.94 19.27
N GLY A 77 8.15 3.79 18.51
CA GLY A 77 6.72 3.60 18.23
C GLY A 77 6.49 2.31 17.43
N VAL A 78 5.46 1.55 17.80
CA VAL A 78 4.97 0.40 17.02
C VAL A 78 3.62 0.76 16.45
N LEU A 79 3.40 0.45 15.16
CA LEU A 79 2.09 0.61 14.52
C LEU A 79 1.18 -0.55 14.95
N THR A 80 0.42 -0.34 16.03
CA THR A 80 -0.42 -1.39 16.64
C THR A 80 -1.73 -1.65 15.91
N SER A 81 -2.18 -0.73 15.07
CA SER A 81 -3.31 -0.94 14.16
C SER A 81 -2.87 -0.52 12.76
N PRO A 82 -2.31 -1.45 11.96
CA PRO A 82 -1.77 -1.12 10.66
C PRO A 82 -2.86 -0.79 9.64
N GLY A 83 -2.58 0.22 8.84
CA GLY A 83 -3.31 0.58 7.63
C GLY A 83 -2.31 1.10 6.60
N ALA A 84 -2.58 0.84 5.34
CA ALA A 84 -1.70 1.13 4.22
C ALA A 84 -2.44 1.91 3.13
N PHE A 85 -1.73 2.80 2.47
CA PHE A 85 -2.15 3.49 1.26
C PHE A 85 -1.15 3.18 0.16
N ALA A 86 -1.62 3.05 -1.08
CA ALA A 86 -0.76 2.83 -2.24
C ALA A 86 -0.83 4.04 -3.18
N ILE A 87 0.33 4.64 -3.45
CA ILE A 87 0.45 5.77 -4.37
C ILE A 87 1.27 5.31 -5.56
N PHE A 88 0.67 5.35 -6.75
CA PHE A 88 1.36 5.10 -8.01
C PHE A 88 1.83 6.44 -8.55
N TRP A 89 3.04 6.85 -8.11
CA TRP A 89 3.58 8.19 -8.33
C TRP A 89 4.36 8.28 -9.64
N GLY A 90 3.97 9.23 -10.48
CA GLY A 90 4.62 9.65 -11.72
C GLY A 90 3.69 9.70 -12.94
N PRO A 91 4.04 10.52 -13.95
CA PRO A 91 3.23 10.68 -15.16
C PRO A 91 3.10 9.36 -15.95
N ASP A 92 4.08 8.47 -15.87
CA ASP A 92 4.02 7.17 -16.55
C ASP A 92 2.90 6.27 -15.99
N TRP A 93 2.56 6.37 -14.69
CA TRP A 93 1.43 5.64 -14.12
C TRP A 93 0.08 6.18 -14.59
N ALA A 94 0.00 7.47 -14.94
CA ALA A 94 -1.20 8.10 -15.47
C ALA A 94 -1.34 7.86 -16.98
N ASN A 95 -0.24 7.97 -17.74
CA ASN A 95 -0.23 7.80 -19.19
C ASN A 95 -0.22 6.34 -19.63
N GLY A 96 0.25 5.46 -18.75
CA GLY A 96 0.41 4.05 -19.00
C GLY A 96 1.78 3.69 -19.57
N PHE A 97 2.28 2.52 -19.19
CA PHE A 97 3.51 1.94 -19.73
C PHE A 97 3.39 0.43 -19.89
N SER A 98 4.33 -0.16 -20.62
CA SER A 98 4.54 -1.61 -20.60
C SER A 98 6.01 -1.94 -20.33
N ALA A 99 6.23 -2.85 -19.37
CA ALA A 99 7.55 -3.29 -18.98
C ALA A 99 7.50 -4.78 -18.62
N GLY A 100 8.47 -5.57 -19.11
CA GLY A 100 8.55 -7.00 -18.79
C GLY A 100 7.34 -7.83 -19.23
N GLY A 101 6.56 -7.37 -20.21
CA GLY A 101 5.34 -8.06 -20.68
C GLY A 101 4.06 -7.72 -19.91
N PHE A 102 4.12 -6.78 -18.95
CA PHE A 102 2.96 -6.33 -18.19
C PHE A 102 2.68 -4.86 -18.47
N THR A 103 1.41 -4.45 -18.41
CA THR A 103 1.01 -3.04 -18.43
C THR A 103 1.06 -2.43 -17.03
N SER A 104 1.14 -1.10 -16.96
CA SER A 104 1.00 -0.35 -15.70
C SER A 104 -0.30 -0.69 -14.96
N ASP A 105 -1.41 -0.93 -15.67
CA ASP A 105 -2.68 -1.32 -15.05
C ASP A 105 -2.61 -2.72 -14.43
N GLN A 106 -2.02 -3.68 -15.13
CA GLN A 106 -1.81 -5.03 -14.57
C GLN A 106 -0.90 -4.98 -13.33
N ALA A 107 0.13 -4.13 -13.35
CA ALA A 107 1.01 -3.93 -12.20
C ALA A 107 0.25 -3.28 -11.02
N ARG A 108 -0.60 -2.28 -11.28
CA ARG A 108 -1.46 -1.64 -10.28
C ARG A 108 -2.42 -2.64 -9.66
N ASP A 109 -3.14 -3.39 -10.49
CA ASP A 109 -4.11 -4.39 -10.03
C ASP A 109 -3.45 -5.49 -9.21
N TYR A 110 -2.28 -5.97 -9.63
CA TYR A 110 -1.50 -6.94 -8.84
C TYR A 110 -1.16 -6.39 -7.46
N MET A 111 -0.62 -5.16 -7.40
CA MET A 111 -0.18 -4.55 -6.16
C MET A 111 -1.36 -4.24 -5.22
N THR A 112 -2.45 -3.68 -5.73
CA THR A 112 -3.64 -3.37 -4.92
C THR A 112 -4.35 -4.64 -4.45
N THR A 113 -4.41 -5.68 -5.28
CA THR A 113 -4.96 -6.99 -4.88
C THR A 113 -4.12 -7.62 -3.77
N PHE A 114 -2.79 -7.61 -3.92
CA PHE A 114 -1.89 -8.08 -2.89
C PHE A 114 -2.11 -7.31 -1.59
N LEU A 115 -2.00 -5.98 -1.60
CA LEU A 115 -2.17 -5.14 -0.41
C LEU A 115 -3.59 -5.20 0.17
N GLY A 116 -4.62 -5.45 -0.63
CA GLY A 116 -5.98 -5.71 -0.16
C GLY A 116 -6.11 -7.03 0.58
N GLY A 117 -5.32 -8.04 0.20
CA GLY A 117 -5.35 -9.39 0.78
C GLY A 117 -4.45 -9.59 2.01
N VAL A 118 -3.50 -8.69 2.30
CA VAL A 118 -2.55 -8.91 3.41
C VAL A 118 -3.20 -8.74 4.78
N GLY A 119 -4.17 -7.84 4.92
CA GLY A 119 -4.89 -7.63 6.18
C GLY A 119 -5.77 -8.82 6.54
N GLY A 120 -5.68 -9.29 7.78
CA GLY A 120 -6.37 -10.48 8.27
C GLY A 120 -5.72 -11.79 7.82
N SER A 121 -4.70 -11.74 6.95
CA SER A 121 -3.99 -12.94 6.49
C SER A 121 -3.04 -13.48 7.56
N PRO A 122 -2.63 -14.76 7.48
CA PRO A 122 -1.57 -15.31 8.32
C PRO A 122 -0.22 -14.61 8.15
N TRP A 123 0.02 -13.95 7.02
CA TRP A 123 1.28 -13.24 6.78
C TRP A 123 1.45 -12.05 7.73
N ILE A 124 0.46 -11.14 7.79
CA ILE A 124 0.44 -10.09 8.82
C ILE A 124 0.16 -10.68 10.21
N GLY A 125 -0.51 -11.83 10.28
CA GLY A 125 -0.69 -12.60 11.52
C GLY A 125 0.63 -12.89 12.26
N SER A 126 1.74 -13.07 11.54
CA SER A 126 3.08 -13.22 12.15
C SER A 126 3.52 -12.01 12.99
N GLN A 127 2.98 -10.82 12.73
CA GLN A 127 3.37 -9.59 13.42
C GLN A 127 2.67 -9.43 14.76
N THR A 128 1.59 -10.19 15.03
CA THR A 128 0.80 -10.04 16.26
C THR A 128 1.54 -10.48 17.52
N GLN A 129 2.70 -11.15 17.37
CA GLN A 129 3.59 -11.49 18.47
C GLN A 129 4.37 -10.28 19.02
N TYR A 130 4.42 -9.17 18.28
CA TYR A 130 5.16 -7.97 18.67
C TYR A 130 4.23 -6.92 19.32
N CYS A 131 4.79 -6.10 20.20
CA CYS A 131 4.06 -5.08 20.94
C CYS A 131 4.91 -3.83 21.21
N GLN A 132 4.25 -2.74 21.58
CA GLN A 132 4.87 -1.57 22.25
C GLN A 132 4.50 -1.53 23.73
N GLY A 133 5.16 -0.64 24.48
CA GLY A 133 4.85 -0.38 25.89
C GLY A 133 5.48 -1.37 26.87
N THR A 134 6.30 -2.29 26.35
CA THR A 134 7.16 -3.19 27.14
C THR A 134 8.43 -2.47 27.60
N ALA A 135 9.11 -3.03 28.60
CA ALA A 135 10.38 -2.53 29.09
C ALA A 135 11.40 -2.32 27.94
N LEU A 136 12.22 -1.27 28.06
CA LEU A 136 13.35 -1.07 27.16
C LEU A 136 14.28 -2.29 27.22
N TYR A 137 14.73 -2.73 26.05
CA TYR A 137 15.51 -3.96 25.85
C TYR A 137 14.74 -5.24 26.22
N GLY A 138 13.42 -5.15 26.41
CA GLY A 138 12.55 -6.29 26.58
C GLY A 138 12.51 -7.15 25.31
N GLU A 139 12.55 -8.46 25.51
CA GLU A 139 12.49 -9.48 24.45
C GLU A 139 11.14 -10.19 24.40
N SER A 140 10.25 -9.87 25.33
CA SER A 140 8.92 -10.50 25.44
C SER A 140 7.87 -9.47 25.81
N CYS A 141 6.69 -9.66 25.21
CA CYS A 141 5.46 -8.96 25.55
C CYS A 141 4.63 -9.69 26.63
N ALA A 142 4.98 -10.95 26.92
CA ALA A 142 4.19 -11.79 27.81
C ALA A 142 4.28 -11.29 29.27
N GLY A 143 3.11 -11.13 29.90
CA GLY A 143 3.02 -10.74 31.31
C GLY A 143 3.18 -9.24 31.59
N ASP A 144 3.45 -8.41 30.58
CA ASP A 144 3.51 -6.97 30.74
C ASP A 144 2.10 -6.34 30.62
N LEU A 145 1.66 -5.65 31.66
CA LEU A 145 0.35 -5.00 31.72
C LEU A 145 0.22 -3.79 30.80
N ASN A 146 1.35 -3.22 30.35
CA ASN A 146 1.41 -2.09 29.44
C ASN A 146 1.57 -2.50 27.97
N ALA A 147 1.76 -3.79 27.69
CA ALA A 147 1.94 -4.29 26.32
C ALA A 147 0.71 -3.97 25.45
N ARG A 148 0.98 -3.38 24.27
CA ARG A 148 0.00 -3.14 23.21
C ARG A 148 0.46 -3.88 21.96
N PHE A 149 -0.21 -4.99 21.65
CA PHE A 149 0.13 -5.86 20.53
C PHE A 149 -0.29 -5.27 19.19
N ILE A 150 0.42 -5.66 18.13
CA ILE A 150 0.02 -5.38 16.75
C ILE A 150 -1.25 -6.17 16.43
N ALA A 151 -2.28 -5.48 15.96
CA ALA A 151 -3.52 -6.07 15.47
C ALA A 151 -3.36 -6.52 14.02
N ASN A 152 -4.18 -7.50 13.62
CA ASN A 152 -4.30 -7.93 12.24
C ASN A 152 -5.75 -7.72 11.72
N PRO A 153 -6.20 -6.46 11.57
CA PRO A 153 -7.51 -6.20 10.98
C PRO A 153 -7.52 -6.65 9.51
N ALA A 154 -8.67 -7.10 9.02
CA ALA A 154 -8.91 -7.18 7.59
C ALA A 154 -8.96 -5.76 6.98
N GLN A 155 -8.93 -5.66 5.64
CA GLN A 155 -9.07 -4.38 4.93
C GLN A 155 -8.01 -3.35 5.32
N GLN A 156 -6.75 -3.77 5.37
CA GLN A 156 -5.64 -2.87 5.71
C GLN A 156 -5.27 -1.91 4.57
N LEU A 157 -5.63 -2.20 3.31
CA LEU A 157 -5.52 -1.23 2.23
C LEU A 157 -6.67 -0.22 2.33
N LEU A 158 -6.34 0.99 2.77
CA LEU A 158 -7.30 2.07 3.00
C LEU A 158 -7.56 2.91 1.75
N GLY A 159 -6.69 2.85 0.75
CA GLY A 159 -6.86 3.54 -0.52
C GLY A 159 -5.70 3.33 -1.48
N ALA A 160 -5.98 3.47 -2.77
CA ALA A 160 -4.97 3.44 -3.82
C ALA A 160 -5.31 4.43 -4.93
N TRP A 161 -4.32 5.20 -5.41
CA TRP A 161 -4.52 6.19 -6.48
C TRP A 161 -3.24 6.43 -7.27
N VAL A 162 -3.41 7.10 -8.42
CA VAL A 162 -2.31 7.59 -9.26
C VAL A 162 -2.08 9.06 -8.91
N ASP A 163 -0.82 9.43 -8.69
CA ASP A 163 -0.37 10.81 -8.60
C ASP A 163 0.50 11.07 -9.84
N ASP A 164 0.07 11.97 -10.73
CA ASP A 164 0.75 12.25 -11.99
C ASP A 164 1.86 13.31 -11.87
N SER A 165 2.13 13.79 -10.66
CA SER A 165 3.17 14.78 -10.42
C SER A 165 4.55 14.22 -10.81
N PRO A 166 5.43 15.08 -11.34
CA PRO A 166 6.73 14.63 -11.84
C PRO A 166 7.58 14.03 -10.73
N ILE A 167 8.23 12.91 -11.03
CA ILE A 167 9.23 12.30 -10.16
C ILE A 167 10.58 12.99 -10.43
N PRO A 168 11.35 13.37 -9.40
CA PRO A 168 12.72 13.85 -9.58
C PRO A 168 13.60 12.80 -10.28
N ASP A 169 14.55 13.22 -11.11
CA ASP A 169 15.49 12.29 -11.80
C ASP A 169 16.35 11.46 -10.83
N SER A 170 16.47 11.88 -9.58
CA SER A 170 17.16 11.17 -8.51
C SER A 170 16.40 11.34 -7.20
N PRO A 171 15.34 10.53 -6.97
CA PRO A 171 14.50 10.65 -5.79
C PRO A 171 15.28 10.44 -4.49
N THR A 172 15.04 11.30 -3.52
CA THR A 172 15.57 11.21 -2.16
C THR A 172 14.49 10.76 -1.17
N ASP A 173 14.90 10.35 0.03
CA ASP A 173 13.96 10.05 1.13
C ASP A 173 13.05 11.25 1.43
N ALA A 174 13.57 12.47 1.28
CA ALA A 174 12.79 13.70 1.48
C ALA A 174 11.70 13.86 0.42
N ASP A 175 11.97 13.50 -0.84
CA ASP A 175 10.97 13.57 -1.91
C ASP A 175 9.84 12.56 -1.68
N VAL A 176 10.18 11.32 -1.32
CA VAL A 176 9.18 10.28 -1.00
C VAL A 176 8.40 10.66 0.26
N GLN A 177 9.06 11.25 1.26
CA GLN A 177 8.38 11.73 2.45
C GLN A 177 7.42 12.88 2.14
N ALA A 178 7.83 13.83 1.31
CA ALA A 178 6.98 14.92 0.86
C ALA A 178 5.77 14.36 0.09
N GLU A 179 5.99 13.39 -0.79
CA GLU A 179 4.90 12.76 -1.54
C GLU A 179 3.91 12.05 -0.61
N ALA A 180 4.40 11.22 0.31
CA ALA A 180 3.55 10.56 1.31
C ALA A 180 2.77 11.57 2.18
N GLN A 181 3.36 12.73 2.48
CA GLN A 181 2.68 13.81 3.21
C GLN A 181 1.60 14.49 2.37
N ARG A 182 1.84 14.76 1.08
CA ARG A 182 0.83 15.31 0.16
C ARG A 182 -0.37 14.38 0.03
N ALA A 183 -0.08 13.10 -0.13
CA ALA A 183 -1.07 12.02 -0.20
C ALA A 183 -1.93 11.87 1.07
N ALA A 184 -1.41 12.27 2.23
CA ALA A 184 -2.09 12.14 3.51
C ALA A 184 -2.80 13.42 3.99
N ALA A 185 -2.66 14.54 3.25
CA ALA A 185 -3.26 15.84 3.56
C ALA A 185 -4.68 15.95 3.00
#